data_AF-A0A7C3AFL1-F1
#
_entry.id   AF-A0A7C3AFL1-F1
#
_cell.length_a   1.000
_cell.length_b   1.000
_cell.length_c   1.000
_cell.angle_alpha   90.00
_cell.angle_beta   90.00
_cell.angle_gamma   90.00
#
_symmetry.space_group_name_H-M   'P 1'
#
loop_
_entity.id
_entity.type
_entity.pdbx_description
1 polymer ?
#
loop_
_entity_poly.entity_id
_entity_poly.type
_entity_poly.pdbx_seq_one_letter_code
_entity_poly.pdbx_strand_id
1 'polypeptide(L)'
;PFPEGFYAYLGSALGGFKSRVNRHLTKDKKAKWHIDYLLSEAKFLQVILCETERRLECLLSQALVDEFSFIPGFGSSDCKCKSHLYFANDDLCLELGIRKAIAEVALPLKSPSKK
;
A
#
# COMPACT_ATOMS: atom_id res chain seq x y z
N PRO A 1 -0.50 -4.02 -18.85
CA PRO A 1 -0.60 -2.54 -18.98
C PRO A 1 -1.31 -2.00 -17.73
N PHE A 2 -0.90 -0.85 -17.22
CA PHE A 2 -1.57 -0.19 -16.08
C PHE A 2 -2.74 0.64 -16.61
N PRO A 3 -3.99 0.42 -16.17
CA PRO A 3 -5.10 1.30 -16.50
C PRO A 3 -4.82 2.76 -16.12
N GLU A 4 -5.41 3.72 -16.82
CA GLU A 4 -5.39 5.10 -16.35
C GLU A 4 -6.15 5.19 -15.02
N GLY A 5 -5.60 5.92 -14.05
CA GLY A 5 -6.21 6.09 -12.74
C GLY A 5 -5.19 6.41 -11.65
N PHE A 6 -5.68 6.41 -10.42
CA PHE A 6 -4.91 6.64 -9.21
C PHE A 6 -4.54 5.32 -8.57
N TYR A 7 -3.30 5.25 -8.07
CA TYR A 7 -2.72 4.02 -7.54
C TYR A 7 -2.28 4.18 -6.09
N ALA A 8 -2.61 3.19 -5.27
CA ALA A 8 -2.16 3.06 -3.89
C ALA A 8 -1.34 1.78 -3.74
N TYR A 9 -0.06 1.94 -3.44
CA TYR A 9 0.87 0.84 -3.16
C TYR A 9 1.04 0.66 -1.65
N LEU A 10 0.85 -0.57 -1.18
CA LEU A 10 1.06 -0.96 0.20
C LEU A 10 2.47 -1.53 0.36
N GLY A 11 3.22 -1.00 1.33
CA GLY A 11 4.57 -1.46 1.61
C GLY A 11 5.03 -1.14 3.03
N SER A 12 5.84 -2.02 3.57
CA SER A 12 6.42 -1.92 4.90
C SER A 12 7.70 -1.13 4.84
N ALA A 13 7.87 -0.32 5.87
CA ALA A 13 9.05 0.49 6.08
C ALA A 13 9.64 0.29 7.47
N LEU A 14 9.43 -0.89 8.08
CA LEU A 14 9.92 -1.23 9.42
C LEU A 14 11.46 -1.17 9.52
N GLY A 15 12.19 -1.29 8.40
CA GLY A 15 13.63 -1.06 8.33
C GLY A 15 14.06 0.41 8.23
N GLY A 16 13.11 1.36 8.34
CA GLY A 16 13.34 2.80 8.29
C GLY A 16 12.59 3.51 7.16
N PHE A 17 11.54 4.26 7.49
CA PHE A 17 10.67 4.91 6.50
C PHE A 17 11.38 5.95 5.63
N LYS A 18 12.28 6.76 6.20
CA LYS A 18 13.01 7.79 5.44
C LYS A 18 13.82 7.17 4.31
N SER A 19 14.59 6.12 4.62
CA SER A 19 15.38 5.38 3.63
C SER A 19 14.48 4.75 2.56
N ARG A 20 13.38 4.13 3.01
CA ARG A 20 12.39 3.45 2.16
C ARG A 20 11.75 4.41 1.14
N VAL A 21 11.23 5.54 1.63
CA VAL A 21 10.57 6.57 0.82
C VAL A 21 11.59 7.26 -0.10
N ASN A 22 12.75 7.67 0.42
CA ASN A 22 13.78 8.31 -0.40
C ASN A 22 14.19 7.42 -1.57
N ARG A 23 14.42 6.14 -1.32
CA ARG A 23 14.72 5.14 -2.35
C ARG A 23 13.64 5.10 -3.44
N HIS A 24 12.36 5.14 -3.08
CA HIS A 24 11.27 5.15 -4.06
C HIS A 24 11.14 6.47 -4.83
N LEU A 25 11.50 7.59 -4.22
CA LEU A 25 11.39 8.90 -4.88
C LEU A 25 12.64 9.28 -5.70
N THR A 26 13.78 8.63 -5.50
CA THR A 26 14.96 8.82 -6.35
C THR A 26 14.64 8.43 -7.80
N LYS A 27 14.88 9.33 -8.77
CA LYS A 27 14.62 9.05 -10.20
C LYS A 27 15.71 8.21 -10.84
N ASP A 28 16.97 8.63 -10.68
CA ASP A 28 18.11 7.93 -11.25
C ASP A 28 18.52 6.76 -10.36
N LYS A 29 17.91 5.60 -10.59
CA LYS A 29 18.17 4.39 -9.83
C LYS A 29 17.91 3.16 -10.67
N LYS A 30 18.69 2.10 -10.44
CA LYS A 30 18.34 0.76 -10.96
C LYS A 30 17.03 0.32 -10.31
N ALA A 31 15.98 0.09 -11.11
CA ALA A 31 14.72 -0.47 -10.62
C ALA A 31 14.97 -1.86 -10.01
N LYS A 32 14.44 -2.08 -8.81
CA LYS A 32 14.57 -3.37 -8.12
C LYS A 32 13.22 -3.89 -7.65
N TRP A 33 12.31 -3.00 -7.25
CA TRP A 33 11.03 -3.37 -6.65
C TRP A 33 9.90 -3.05 -7.61
N HIS A 34 8.76 -3.74 -7.50
CA HIS A 34 7.63 -3.53 -8.41
C HIS A 34 7.20 -2.05 -8.50
N ILE A 35 7.10 -1.37 -7.35
CA ILE A 35 6.77 0.06 -7.29
C ILE A 35 7.82 0.97 -7.96
N ASP A 36 9.08 0.55 -8.08
CA ASP A 36 10.08 1.34 -8.80
C ASP A 36 9.75 1.42 -10.30
N TYR A 37 9.18 0.36 -10.88
CA TYR A 37 8.74 0.34 -12.29
C TYR A 37 7.46 1.13 -12.50
N LEU A 38 6.52 1.11 -11.54
CA LEU A 38 5.33 1.95 -11.65
C LEU A 38 5.69 3.44 -11.56
N LEU A 39 6.60 3.80 -10.65
CA LEU A 39 7.04 5.19 -10.46
C LEU A 39 7.90 5.73 -11.62
N SER A 40 8.34 4.91 -12.58
CA SER A 40 8.96 5.44 -13.81
C SER A 40 7.94 6.03 -14.77
N GLU A 41 6.69 5.52 -14.74
CA GLU A 41 5.61 5.93 -15.63
C GLU A 41 4.54 6.79 -14.93
N ALA A 42 4.45 6.72 -13.60
CA ALA A 42 3.42 7.38 -12.81
C ALA A 42 3.92 8.66 -12.13
N LYS A 43 3.01 9.62 -11.96
CA LYS A 43 3.24 10.81 -11.14
C LYS A 43 3.04 10.47 -9.66
N PHE A 44 4.08 10.68 -8.85
CA PHE A 44 3.98 10.59 -7.40
C PHE A 44 3.07 11.70 -6.83
N LEU A 45 2.17 11.35 -5.91
CA LEU A 45 1.25 12.29 -5.26
C LEU A 45 1.57 12.50 -3.78
N GLN A 46 1.59 11.43 -2.98
CA GLN A 46 1.77 11.52 -1.53
C GLN A 46 2.24 10.21 -0.90
N VAL A 47 2.62 10.28 0.38
CA VAL A 47 2.88 9.13 1.25
C VAL A 47 1.91 9.18 2.43
N ILE A 48 1.22 8.07 2.68
CA ILE A 48 0.43 7.87 3.90
C ILE A 48 1.25 6.97 4.82
N LEU A 49 1.60 7.46 6.02
CA LEU A 49 2.34 6.71 7.02
C LEU A 49 1.38 6.09 8.03
N CYS A 50 1.59 4.80 8.32
CA CYS A 50 0.95 4.09 9.42
C CYS A 50 2.07 3.57 10.33
N GLU A 51 2.20 4.15 11.52
CA GLU A 51 3.21 3.73 12.49
C GLU A 51 2.74 2.47 13.22
N THR A 52 3.56 1.44 13.19
CA THR A 52 3.22 0.12 13.72
C THR A 52 4.47 -0.67 14.04
N GLU A 53 4.39 -1.54 15.05
CA GLU A 53 5.47 -2.47 15.41
C GLU A 53 5.43 -3.77 14.57
N ARG A 54 4.32 -4.03 13.88
CA ARG A 54 4.11 -5.27 13.10
C ARG A 54 3.84 -4.97 11.63
N ARG A 55 4.05 -5.95 10.75
CA ARG A 55 3.68 -5.81 9.34
C ARG A 55 2.15 -5.82 9.20
N LEU A 56 1.59 -4.73 8.68
CA LEU A 56 0.15 -4.60 8.42
C LEU A 56 -0.22 -4.74 6.94
N GLU A 57 0.74 -4.84 6.03
CA GLU A 57 0.51 -4.85 4.56
C GLU A 57 -0.54 -5.89 4.15
N CYS A 58 -0.45 -7.11 4.67
CA CYS A 58 -1.38 -8.17 4.33
C CYS A 58 -2.79 -7.95 4.91
N LEU A 59 -2.89 -7.35 6.10
CA LEU A 59 -4.18 -7.01 6.71
C LEU A 59 -4.86 -5.87 5.94
N LEU A 60 -4.10 -4.84 5.56
CA LEU A 60 -4.57 -3.76 4.70
C LEU A 60 -4.99 -4.30 3.32
N SER A 61 -4.17 -5.17 2.73
CA SER A 61 -4.49 -5.81 1.45
C SER A 61 -5.80 -6.60 1.53
N GLN A 62 -6.03 -7.32 2.62
CA GLN A 62 -7.27 -8.05 2.84
C GLN A 62 -8.48 -7.12 2.99
N ALA A 63 -8.35 -5.96 3.64
CA ALA A 63 -9.42 -4.99 3.77
C ALA A 63 -9.76 -4.28 2.44
N LEU A 64 -8.80 -4.18 1.52
CA LEU A 64 -8.93 -3.42 0.27
C LEU A 64 -9.31 -4.27 -0.95
N VAL A 65 -9.16 -5.60 -0.85
CA VAL A 65 -9.32 -6.53 -2.00
C VAL A 65 -10.72 -6.55 -2.62
N ASP A 66 -11.75 -6.30 -1.81
CA ASP A 66 -13.14 -6.27 -2.25
C ASP A 66 -13.66 -4.84 -2.46
N GLU A 67 -12.87 -3.82 -2.09
CA GLU A 67 -13.23 -2.39 -2.16
C GLU A 67 -12.68 -1.71 -3.43
N PHE A 68 -11.49 -2.14 -3.90
CA PHE A 68 -10.81 -1.50 -5.02
C PHE A 68 -10.33 -2.50 -6.07
N SER A 69 -10.21 -2.02 -7.31
CA SER A 69 -9.52 -2.78 -8.35
C SER A 69 -8.03 -2.88 -8.03
N PHE A 70 -7.36 -3.93 -8.52
CA PHE A 70 -5.96 -4.18 -8.21
C PHE A 70 -5.20 -4.80 -9.38
N ILE A 71 -3.87 -4.71 -9.35
CA ILE A 71 -2.98 -5.35 -10.32
C ILE A 71 -2.50 -6.70 -9.76
N PRO A 72 -2.94 -7.85 -10.31
CA PRO A 72 -2.62 -9.15 -9.74
C PRO A 72 -1.11 -9.40 -9.57
N GLY A 73 -0.71 -9.93 -8.41
CA GLY A 73 0.67 -10.29 -8.08
C GLY A 73 1.60 -9.11 -7.82
N PHE A 74 1.13 -7.87 -7.90
CA PHE A 74 2.00 -6.71 -7.75
C PHE A 74 2.40 -6.54 -6.28
N GLY A 75 3.71 -6.58 -6.01
CA GLY A 75 4.25 -6.32 -4.66
C GLY A 75 3.96 -7.40 -3.62
N SER A 76 3.37 -8.54 -4.01
CA SER A 76 2.96 -9.62 -3.11
C SER A 76 3.77 -10.91 -3.28
N SER A 77 5.01 -10.85 -3.79
CA SER A 77 5.82 -12.03 -4.09
C SER A 77 6.24 -12.85 -2.86
N ASP A 78 6.25 -12.24 -1.67
CA ASP A 78 6.61 -12.88 -0.40
C ASP A 78 5.38 -13.23 0.46
N CYS A 79 4.16 -13.09 -0.08
CA CYS A 79 2.93 -13.38 0.64
C CYS A 79 1.85 -13.99 -0.27
N LYS A 80 0.67 -14.29 0.29
CA LYS A 80 -0.47 -14.87 -0.46
C LYS A 80 -1.48 -13.81 -0.93
N CYS A 81 -1.16 -12.53 -0.80
CA CYS A 81 -2.08 -11.46 -1.18
C CYS A 81 -2.28 -11.44 -2.70
N LYS A 82 -3.51 -11.16 -3.15
CA LYS A 82 -3.82 -11.01 -4.58
C LYS A 82 -3.02 -9.87 -5.21
N SER A 83 -2.76 -8.81 -4.45
CA SER A 83 -1.99 -7.65 -4.84
C SER A 83 -1.66 -6.79 -3.62
N HIS A 84 -0.59 -6.00 -3.68
CA HIS A 84 -0.34 -4.85 -2.82
C HIS A 84 -0.47 -3.50 -3.58
N LEU A 85 -0.95 -3.52 -4.81
CA LEU A 85 -1.25 -2.35 -5.62
C LEU A 85 -2.73 -2.31 -5.99
N TYR A 86 -3.39 -1.26 -5.53
CA TYR A 86 -4.82 -0.99 -5.72
C TYR A 86 -5.00 0.29 -6.53
N PHE A 87 -6.11 0.41 -7.24
CA PHE A 87 -6.38 1.58 -8.07
C PHE A 87 -7.87 1.90 -8.18
N ALA A 88 -8.15 3.18 -8.45
CA ALA A 88 -9.47 3.72 -8.70
C ALA A 88 -9.38 4.91 -9.69
N ASN A 89 -10.50 5.31 -10.27
CA ASN A 89 -10.56 6.46 -11.18
C ASN A 89 -10.64 7.81 -10.44
N ASP A 90 -10.87 7.78 -9.13
CA ASP A 90 -11.05 8.94 -8.26
C ASP A 90 -10.04 8.87 -7.11
N ASP A 91 -9.23 9.92 -6.95
CA ASP A 91 -8.14 9.97 -5.97
C ASP A 91 -8.65 10.09 -4.54
N LEU A 92 -9.70 10.88 -4.34
CA LEU A 92 -10.32 11.10 -3.05
C LEU A 92 -10.96 9.81 -2.51
N CYS A 93 -11.70 9.08 -3.35
CA CYS A 93 -12.28 7.79 -3.02
C CYS A 93 -11.20 6.78 -2.60
N LEU A 94 -10.11 6.71 -3.37
CA LEU A 94 -8.98 5.84 -3.06
C LEU A 94 -8.33 6.24 -1.73
N GLU A 95 -8.00 7.53 -1.54
CA GLU A 95 -7.38 8.01 -0.31
C GLU A 95 -8.24 7.72 0.93
N LEU A 96 -9.54 8.04 0.87
CA LEU A 96 -10.46 7.82 1.98
C LEU A 96 -10.60 6.32 2.32
N GLY A 97 -10.66 5.46 1.30
CA GLY A 97 -10.69 4.01 1.50
C GLY A 97 -9.42 3.48 2.15
N ILE A 98 -8.24 3.94 1.72
CA ILE A 98 -6.96 3.59 2.35
C ILE A 98 -6.92 4.04 3.81
N ARG A 99 -7.35 5.28 4.11
CA ARG A 99 -7.39 5.80 5.49
C ARG A 99 -8.36 5.03 6.38
N LYS A 100 -9.54 4.67 5.84
CA LYS A 100 -10.52 3.83 6.53
C LYS A 100 -9.93 2.46 6.86
N ALA A 101 -9.31 1.79 5.88
CA ALA A 101 -8.66 0.49 6.10
C ALA A 101 -7.53 0.56 7.14
N ILE A 102 -6.72 1.64 7.11
CA ILE A 102 -5.71 1.89 8.15
C ILE A 102 -6.37 2.02 9.52
N ALA A 103 -7.43 2.81 9.66
CA ALA A 103 -8.11 2.97 10.94
C ALA A 103 -8.66 1.63 11.46
N GLU A 104 -9.29 0.83 10.60
CA GLU A 104 -9.85 -0.48 10.97
C GLU A 104 -8.78 -1.50 11.40
N VAL A 105 -7.63 -1.52 10.70
CA VAL A 105 -6.55 -2.47 10.96
C VAL A 105 -5.63 -2.03 12.10
N ALA A 106 -5.44 -0.72 12.29
CA ALA A 106 -4.57 -0.15 13.31
C ALA A 106 -5.26 0.12 14.66
N LEU A 107 -6.60 0.11 14.70
CA LEU A 107 -7.30 0.11 15.98
C LEU A 107 -6.85 -1.11 16.80
N PRO A 108 -6.59 -0.96 18.12
CA PRO A 108 -6.37 -2.10 18.97
C PRO A 108 -7.61 -2.99 18.85
N LEU A 109 -7.42 -4.23 18.38
CA LEU A 109 -8.43 -5.27 18.51
C LEU A 109 -8.88 -5.20 19.96
N LYS A 110 -10.10 -4.75 20.23
CA LYS A 110 -10.68 -4.86 21.56
C LYS A 110 -10.55 -6.33 21.92
N SER A 111 -9.66 -6.65 22.84
CA SER A 111 -9.58 -7.98 23.43
C SER A 111 -11.02 -8.34 23.82
N PRO A 112 -11.56 -9.52 23.42
CA PRO A 112 -12.83 -9.93 23.98
C PRO A 112 -12.61 -9.99 25.49
N SER A 113 -13.34 -9.17 26.25
CA SER A 113 -13.39 -9.25 27.70
C SER A 113 -13.59 -10.72 28.04
N LYS A 114 -12.56 -11.34 28.64
CA LYS A 114 -12.73 -12.63 29.31
C LYS A 114 -13.83 -12.40 30.35
N LYS A 115 -15.00 -12.99 30.10
CA LYS A 115 -15.95 -13.31 31.17
C LYS A 115 -15.33 -14.36 32.08
#